data_AF-A0A968GTZ2-F1
#
_entry.id   AF-A0A968GTZ2-F1
#
_cell.length_a   1.000
_cell.length_b   1.000
_cell.length_c   1.000
_cell.angle_alpha   90.00
_cell.angle_beta   90.00
_cell.angle_gamma   90.00
#
_symmetry.space_group_name_H-M   'P 1'
#
loop_
_entity.id
_entity.type
_entity.pdbx_description
1 polymer ?
#
loop_
_entity_poly.entity_id
_entity_poly.type
_entity_poly.pdbx_seq_one_letter_code
_entity_poly.pdbx_strand_id
1 'polypeptide(L)'
;MIEIKITIDTALSLLLDRMKFELKLRQKQGVLKHGLRLENLSYKDLINLVEASVFDTVFLLPVDLITSETNLIQIITGTVRALAKVLHREEFLLYTTLQARKLIDPICNYFQDSLKENIYNYN
;
A
#
# COMPACT_ATOMS: atom_id res chain seq x y z
N MET A 1 6.30 0.08 -20.73
CA MET A 1 5.59 -0.43 -19.53
C MET A 1 6.37 -1.58 -18.94
N ILE A 2 6.88 -1.43 -17.71
CA ILE A 2 7.46 -2.55 -16.96
C ILE A 2 6.30 -3.26 -16.27
N GLU A 3 6.12 -4.56 -16.55
CA GLU A 3 5.08 -5.35 -15.91
C GLU A 3 5.63 -6.01 -14.64
N ILE A 4 5.06 -5.66 -13.48
CA ILE A 4 5.36 -6.32 -12.22
C ILE A 4 4.66 -7.68 -12.25
N LYS A 5 5.45 -8.75 -12.35
CA LYS A 5 4.96 -10.13 -12.41
C LYS A 5 4.67 -10.69 -11.02
N ILE A 6 3.63 -10.16 -10.38
CA ILE A 6 3.11 -10.66 -9.11
C ILE A 6 1.63 -11.00 -9.23
N THR A 7 1.22 -12.12 -8.66
CA THR A 7 -0.20 -12.47 -8.59
C THR A 7 -0.90 -11.65 -7.50
N ILE A 8 -2.22 -11.45 -7.64
CA ILE A 8 -3.02 -10.77 -6.60
C ILE A 8 -2.95 -11.54 -5.27
N ASP A 9 -2.92 -12.87 -5.29
CA ASP A 9 -2.83 -13.68 -4.07
C ASP A 9 -1.49 -13.47 -3.34
N THR A 10 -0.39 -13.40 -4.09
CA THR A 10 0.93 -13.09 -3.52
C THR A 10 0.98 -11.68 -2.94
N ALA A 11 0.45 -10.69 -3.68
CA ALA A 11 0.39 -9.31 -3.22
C ALA A 11 -0.51 -9.17 -1.96
N LEU A 12 -1.61 -9.92 -1.91
CA LEU A 12 -2.52 -9.97 -0.77
C LEU A 12 -1.86 -10.56 0.46
N SER A 13 -1.12 -11.67 0.32
CA SER A 13 -0.35 -12.24 1.42
C SER A 13 0.66 -11.24 1.98
N LEU A 14 1.41 -10.56 1.10
CA LEU A 14 2.37 -9.53 1.49
C LEU A 14 1.68 -8.39 2.24
N LEU A 15 0.56 -7.88 1.71
CA LEU A 15 -0.20 -6.81 2.32
C LEU A 15 -0.71 -7.22 3.71
N LEU A 16 -1.26 -8.42 3.88
CA LEU A 16 -1.75 -8.93 5.17
C LEU A 16 -0.64 -9.00 6.22
N ASP A 17 0.56 -9.41 5.84
CA ASP A 17 1.68 -9.47 6.77
C ASP A 17 2.17 -8.08 7.18
N ARG A 18 2.20 -7.13 6.23
CA ARG A 18 2.45 -5.71 6.52
C ARG A 18 1.38 -5.11 7.42
N MET A 19 0.12 -5.43 7.18
CA MET A 19 -1.01 -5.02 8.03
C MET A 19 -0.87 -5.55 9.46
N LYS A 20 -0.52 -6.83 9.64
CA LYS A 20 -0.30 -7.40 10.99
C LYS A 20 0.88 -6.73 11.70
N PHE A 21 1.93 -6.38 10.97
CA PHE A 21 3.07 -5.66 11.53
C PHE A 21 2.66 -4.25 11.99
N GLU A 22 1.98 -3.50 11.12
CA GLU A 22 1.48 -2.16 11.42
C GLU A 22 0.49 -2.14 12.59
N LEU A 23 -0.40 -3.14 12.67
CA LEU A 23 -1.31 -3.32 13.81
C LEU A 23 -0.54 -3.41 15.13
N LYS A 24 0.49 -4.26 15.18
CA LYS A 24 1.34 -4.43 16.37
C LYS A 24 2.04 -3.12 16.73
N LEU A 25 2.51 -2.36 15.74
CA LEU A 25 3.18 -1.09 15.97
C LEU A 25 2.23 -0.03 16.54
N ARG A 26 1.04 0.13 15.96
CA ARG A 26 -0.01 1.04 16.45
C ARG A 26 -0.52 0.66 17.84
N GLN A 27 -0.63 -0.64 18.12
CA GLN A 27 -0.97 -1.11 19.46
C GLN A 27 0.10 -0.72 20.47
N LYS A 28 1.38 -0.98 20.17
CA LYS A 28 2.51 -0.59 21.04
C LYS A 28 2.55 0.91 21.32
N GLN A 29 2.16 1.74 20.36
CA GLN A 29 2.10 3.20 20.48
C GLN A 29 0.83 3.70 21.21
N GLY A 30 -0.11 2.82 21.55
CA GLY A 30 -1.37 3.19 22.20
C GLY A 30 -2.42 3.81 21.26
N VAL A 31 -2.15 3.86 19.95
CA VAL A 31 -3.10 4.38 18.93
C VAL A 31 -4.30 3.44 18.78
N LEU A 32 -4.06 2.13 18.85
CA LEU A 32 -5.09 1.10 18.84
C LEU A 32 -5.07 0.32 20.15
N LYS A 33 -6.23 -0.16 20.60
CA LYS A 33 -6.32 -0.98 21.80
C LYS A 33 -5.54 -2.29 21.61
N HIS A 34 -4.80 -2.68 22.64
CA HIS A 34 -4.08 -3.94 22.68
C HIS A 34 -5.04 -5.13 22.57
N GLY A 35 -4.57 -6.21 21.93
CA GLY A 35 -5.31 -7.47 21.81
C GLY A 35 -6.35 -7.52 20.70
N LEU A 36 -6.66 -6.39 20.04
CA LEU A 36 -7.51 -6.38 18.85
C LEU A 36 -6.84 -7.13 17.68
N ARG A 37 -7.63 -7.91 16.94
CA ARG A 37 -7.25 -8.48 15.64
C ARG A 37 -7.80 -7.61 14.52
N LEU A 38 -7.31 -7.82 13.30
CA LEU A 38 -7.78 -7.10 12.11
C LEU A 38 -9.31 -7.21 11.97
N GLU A 39 -9.90 -8.39 12.19
CA GLU A 39 -11.35 -8.59 12.09
C GLU A 39 -12.17 -7.72 13.06
N ASN A 40 -11.56 -7.33 14.19
CA ASN A 40 -12.23 -6.58 15.26
C ASN A 40 -12.16 -5.05 15.05
N LEU A 41 -11.41 -4.59 14.07
CA LEU A 41 -11.25 -3.16 13.80
C LEU A 41 -12.45 -2.61 13.01
N SER A 42 -12.74 -1.32 13.23
CA SER A 42 -13.69 -0.61 12.39
C SER A 42 -13.15 -0.49 10.96
N TYR A 43 -14.03 -0.36 9.96
CA TYR A 43 -13.57 -0.15 8.58
C TYR A 43 -12.65 1.08 8.46
N LYS A 44 -12.94 2.15 9.20
CA LYS A 44 -12.11 3.35 9.25
C LYS A 44 -10.68 3.05 9.74
N ASP A 45 -10.54 2.25 10.78
CA ASP A 45 -9.21 1.89 11.30
C ASP A 45 -8.50 0.91 10.36
N LEU A 46 -9.25 -0.03 9.77
CA LEU A 46 -8.73 -0.98 8.80
C LEU A 46 -8.19 -0.29 7.56
N ILE A 47 -8.94 0.62 6.94
CA ILE A 47 -8.50 1.28 5.72
C ILE A 47 -7.25 2.14 5.98
N ASN A 48 -7.17 2.84 7.11
CA ASN A 48 -5.97 3.58 7.51
C ASN A 48 -4.74 2.69 7.70
N LEU A 49 -4.97 1.45 8.14
CA LEU A 49 -3.92 0.47 8.35
C LEU A 49 -3.49 -0.16 7.02
N VAL A 50 -4.44 -0.42 6.12
CA VAL A 50 -4.19 -0.85 4.73
C VAL A 50 -3.37 0.20 3.99
N GLU A 51 -3.79 1.47 4.01
CA GLU A 51 -3.11 2.55 3.28
C GLU A 51 -1.69 2.77 3.78
N ALA A 52 -1.46 2.74 5.10
CA ALA A 52 -0.11 2.79 5.66
C ALA A 52 0.73 1.58 5.24
N SER A 53 0.14 0.38 5.26
CA SER A 53 0.84 -0.85 4.85
C SER A 53 1.20 -0.83 3.37
N VAL A 54 0.31 -0.34 2.51
CA VAL A 54 0.56 -0.17 1.07
C VAL A 54 1.65 0.88 0.85
N PHE A 55 1.57 2.04 1.52
CA PHE A 55 2.57 3.10 1.42
C PHE A 55 3.97 2.57 1.76
N ASP A 56 4.13 1.94 2.93
CA ASP A 56 5.39 1.33 3.35
C ASP A 56 5.91 0.31 2.34
N THR A 57 5.03 -0.55 1.83
CA THR A 57 5.41 -1.59 0.88
C THR A 57 5.93 -1.00 -0.41
N VAL A 58 5.23 0.01 -0.94
CA VAL A 58 5.62 0.68 -2.19
C VAL A 58 6.90 1.48 -2.01
N PHE A 59 7.07 2.15 -0.86
CA PHE A 59 8.28 2.92 -0.56
C PHE A 59 9.55 2.05 -0.51
N LEU A 60 9.40 0.75 -0.24
CA LEU A 60 10.50 -0.22 -0.23
C LEU A 60 10.76 -0.88 -1.59
N LEU A 61 9.98 -0.57 -2.63
CA LEU A 61 10.23 -1.10 -3.97
C LEU A 61 11.46 -0.45 -4.61
N PRO A 62 12.12 -1.15 -5.55
CA PRO A 62 13.10 -0.53 -6.43
C PRO A 62 12.54 0.73 -7.09
N VAL A 63 13.32 1.82 -7.07
CA VAL A 63 12.91 3.14 -7.58
C VAL A 63 12.38 3.04 -9.02
N ASP A 64 13.02 2.25 -9.87
CA ASP A 64 12.61 2.07 -11.26
C ASP A 64 11.18 1.51 -11.41
N LEU A 65 10.72 0.67 -10.45
CA LEU A 65 9.35 0.14 -10.46
C LEU A 65 8.31 1.17 -10.02
N ILE A 66 8.74 2.17 -9.24
CA ILE A 66 7.90 3.25 -8.74
C ILE A 66 7.79 4.37 -9.78
N THR A 67 8.89 4.72 -10.43
CA THR A 67 8.98 5.90 -11.32
C THR A 67 8.64 5.59 -12.78
N SER A 68 8.74 4.32 -13.19
CA SER A 68 8.34 3.88 -14.54
C SER A 68 6.83 3.69 -14.65
N GLU A 69 6.33 3.71 -15.89
CA GLU A 69 4.96 3.26 -16.17
C GLU A 69 4.84 1.74 -15.92
N THR A 70 4.14 1.37 -14.85
CA THR A 70 3.90 -0.02 -14.42
C THR A 70 2.43 -0.30 -14.15
N ASN A 71 2.10 -1.57 -13.93
CA ASN A 71 0.78 -2.04 -13.49
C ASN A 71 0.59 -1.95 -11.96
N LEU A 72 1.43 -1.21 -11.23
CA LEU A 72 1.43 -1.15 -9.76
C LEU A 72 0.10 -0.68 -9.18
N ILE A 73 -0.49 0.37 -9.75
CA ILE A 73 -1.78 0.91 -9.29
C ILE A 73 -2.90 -0.14 -9.43
N GLN A 74 -2.89 -0.92 -10.50
CA GLN A 74 -3.86 -1.98 -10.76
C GLN A 74 -3.66 -3.14 -9.77
N ILE A 75 -2.41 -3.53 -9.49
CA ILE A 75 -2.08 -4.53 -8.48
C ILE A 75 -2.58 -4.09 -7.11
N ILE A 76 -2.28 -2.86 -6.69
CA ILE A 76 -2.73 -2.31 -5.39
C ILE A 76 -4.26 -2.31 -5.32
N THR A 77 -4.93 -1.78 -6.35
CA THR A 77 -6.39 -1.73 -6.39
C THR A 77 -7.01 -3.13 -6.28
N GLY A 78 -6.51 -4.09 -7.05
CA GLY A 78 -6.97 -5.48 -7.01
C GLY A 78 -6.71 -6.15 -5.67
N THR A 79 -5.55 -5.89 -5.07
CA THR A 79 -5.13 -6.45 -3.78
C THR A 79 -5.98 -5.92 -2.64
N VAL A 80 -6.21 -4.60 -2.59
CA VAL A 80 -7.07 -3.99 -1.56
C VAL A 80 -8.50 -4.50 -1.68
N ARG A 81 -9.04 -4.63 -2.90
CA ARG A 81 -10.36 -5.24 -3.12
C ARG A 81 -10.43 -6.69 -2.66
N ALA A 82 -9.35 -7.46 -2.85
CA ALA A 82 -9.29 -8.86 -2.44
C ALA A 82 -9.38 -9.03 -0.91
N LEU A 83 -9.01 -8.01 -0.12
CA LEU A 83 -9.24 -8.01 1.34
C LEU A 83 -10.70 -8.16 1.72
N ALA A 84 -11.65 -7.79 0.84
CA ALA A 84 -13.08 -7.97 1.11
C ALA A 84 -13.41 -9.42 1.44
N LYS A 85 -12.79 -10.36 0.72
CA LYS A 85 -12.98 -11.80 0.93
C LYS A 85 -12.28 -12.30 2.19
N VAL A 86 -11.08 -11.81 2.47
CA VAL A 86 -10.26 -12.26 3.60
C VAL A 86 -10.79 -11.75 4.94
N LEU A 87 -11.20 -10.49 4.99
CA LEU A 87 -11.66 -9.84 6.22
C LEU A 87 -13.17 -9.85 6.37
N HIS A 88 -13.90 -10.41 5.38
CA HIS A 88 -15.36 -10.40 5.31
C HIS A 88 -15.96 -8.97 5.42
N ARG A 89 -15.39 -8.03 4.66
CA ARG A 89 -15.76 -6.60 4.66
C ARG A 89 -16.00 -6.11 3.22
N GLU A 90 -17.25 -6.03 2.81
CA GLU A 90 -17.62 -5.66 1.44
C GLU A 90 -17.22 -4.24 1.06
N GLU A 91 -17.00 -3.36 2.05
CA GLU A 91 -16.58 -1.98 1.85
C GLU A 91 -15.28 -1.88 1.03
N PHE A 92 -14.39 -2.88 1.12
CA PHE A 92 -13.15 -2.92 0.33
C PHE A 92 -13.39 -3.09 -1.17
N LEU A 93 -14.52 -3.66 -1.60
CA LEU A 93 -14.85 -3.78 -3.02
C LEU A 93 -15.01 -2.40 -3.69
N LEU A 94 -15.35 -1.39 -2.90
CA LEU A 94 -15.52 -0.01 -3.36
C LEU A 94 -14.19 0.75 -3.51
N TYR A 95 -13.05 0.16 -3.11
CA TYR A 95 -11.75 0.79 -3.27
C TYR A 95 -11.46 1.04 -4.76
N THR A 96 -11.04 2.26 -5.09
CA THR A 96 -10.89 2.72 -6.48
C THR A 96 -9.43 2.91 -6.88
N THR A 97 -9.18 2.84 -8.19
CA THR A 97 -7.89 3.22 -8.78
C THR A 97 -7.49 4.65 -8.41
N LEU A 98 -8.46 5.55 -8.26
CA LEU A 98 -8.19 6.94 -7.85
C LEU A 98 -7.66 7.01 -6.41
N GLN A 99 -8.17 6.17 -5.51
CA GLN A 99 -7.64 6.09 -4.14
C GLN A 99 -6.22 5.54 -4.12
N ALA A 100 -5.95 4.48 -4.89
CA ALA A 100 -4.59 3.97 -5.05
C ALA A 100 -3.64 5.04 -5.58
N ARG A 101 -4.03 5.80 -6.61
CA ARG A 101 -3.24 6.93 -7.14
C ARG A 101 -2.98 8.00 -6.11
N LYS A 102 -3.99 8.45 -5.37
CA LYS A 102 -3.82 9.45 -4.30
C LYS A 102 -2.79 9.02 -3.25
N LEU A 103 -2.67 7.72 -2.99
CA LEU A 103 -1.68 7.18 -2.06
C LEU A 103 -0.27 7.10 -2.66
N ILE A 104 -0.16 6.72 -3.94
CA ILE A 104 1.12 6.37 -4.57
C ILE A 104 1.75 7.53 -5.35
N ASP A 105 0.96 8.38 -5.99
CA ASP A 105 1.46 9.50 -6.80
C ASP A 105 2.42 10.42 -5.99
N PRO A 106 2.18 10.72 -4.70
CA PRO A 106 3.16 11.48 -3.90
C PRO A 106 4.52 10.80 -3.80
N ILE A 107 4.55 9.46 -3.68
CA ILE A 107 5.79 8.67 -3.64
C ILE A 107 6.49 8.75 -5.01
N CYS A 108 5.75 8.55 -6.10
CA CYS A 108 6.27 8.65 -7.46
C CYS A 108 6.90 10.02 -7.72
N ASN A 109 6.18 11.09 -7.37
CA ASN A 109 6.66 12.47 -7.56
C ASN A 109 7.93 12.72 -6.74
N TYR A 110 7.97 12.29 -5.47
CA TYR A 110 9.14 12.42 -4.61
C TYR A 110 10.40 11.79 -5.25
N PHE A 111 10.30 10.54 -5.73
CA PHE A 111 11.45 9.89 -6.37
C PHE A 111 11.81 10.51 -7.72
N GLN A 112 10.82 10.90 -8.54
CA GLN A 112 11.07 11.55 -9.82
C GLN A 112 11.80 12.89 -9.66
N ASP A 113 11.42 13.69 -8.66
CA ASP A 113 12.06 14.97 -8.42
C ASP A 113 13.47 14.80 -7.83
N SER A 114 13.66 13.84 -6.93
CA SER A 114 15.00 13.48 -6.42
C SER A 114 15.95 13.01 -7.53
N LEU A 115 15.45 12.26 -8.52
CA LEU A 115 16.24 11.85 -9.68
C LEU A 115 16.63 13.05 -10.57
N LYS A 116 15.74 14.03 -10.77
CA LYS A 116 16.05 15.25 -11.53
C LYS A 116 17.12 16.09 -10.84
N GLU A 117 17.00 16.33 -9.53
CA GLU A 117 17.98 17.12 -8.77
C GLU A 117 19.39 16.54 -8.83
N ASN A 118 19.51 15.20 -8.78
CA ASN A 118 20.80 14.55 -8.94
C ASN A 118 21.41 14.82 -10.33
N ILE A 119 20.63 14.84 -11.41
CA ILE A 119 21.15 15.15 -12.76
C ILE A 119 21.72 16.57 -12.85
N TYR A 120 21.16 17.54 -12.12
CA TYR A 120 21.65 18.92 -12.12
C TYR A 120 22.93 19.13 -11.31
N ASN A 121 23.22 18.27 -10.32
CA ASN A 121 24.42 18.39 -9.48
C ASN A 121 25.69 17.75 -10.09
N TYR A 122 25.56 17.06 -11.22
CA TYR A 122 26.68 16.41 -11.93
C TYR A 122 27.00 17.07 -13.30
N ASN A 123 26.40 18.22 -13.62
CA ASN A 123 26.75 19.08 -14.76
C ASN A 123 27.33 20.40 -14.27
#